data_AF-A0A958JBB0-F1
#
_entry.id   AF-A0A958JBB0-F1
#
_cell.length_a   1.000
_cell.length_b   1.000
_cell.length_c   1.000
_cell.angle_alpha   90.00
_cell.angle_beta   90.00
_cell.angle_gamma   90.00
#
_symmetry.space_group_name_H-M   'P 1'
#
loop_
_entity.id
_entity.type
_entity.pdbx_description
1 polymer ?
#
loop_
_entity_poly.entity_id
_entity_poly.type
_entity_poly.pdbx_seq_one_letter_code
_entity_poly.pdbx_strand_id
1 'polypeptide(L)'
;MDSLLNILPKDVGVFSSFGSSVSFAAKNKQNVDSLVLSRLTDNDNSSDQIGLGFKDIYKSLSITEQKVVNALNEILADHLPEGVQSLDPQYADPEFTAENIVSGITAFFGLYQKQNPNLSAEEVLDSFMELARKGVDQGYGDAFDTLKSIGAFDIEGIQSGVEKTKSLIEQKLTAFEDKMKIQLGISSPNLETEVSSSTRSEILKQAATYSINLTA
;
A
#
# COMPACT_ATOMS: atom_id res chain seq x y z
N MET A 1 -18.59 55.33 5.68
CA MET A 1 -19.50 54.20 5.94
C MET A 1 -18.85 52.99 5.30
N ASP A 2 -17.79 52.45 5.89
CA ASP A 2 -17.78 51.84 7.23
C ASP A 2 -18.92 50.84 7.37
N SER A 3 -18.73 49.63 7.83
CA SER A 3 -17.56 48.91 8.30
C SER A 3 -18.08 47.52 8.63
N LEU A 4 -17.14 46.66 9.01
CA LEU A 4 -17.30 45.49 9.87
C LEU A 4 -17.40 44.14 9.13
N LEU A 5 -16.29 43.45 8.88
CA LEU A 5 -15.40 42.78 9.84
C LEU A 5 -16.02 41.51 10.45
N ASN A 6 -15.42 40.38 10.07
CA ASN A 6 -14.60 39.57 10.98
C ASN A 6 -15.32 38.93 12.18
N ILE A 7 -15.65 37.64 12.06
CA ILE A 7 -15.60 36.70 13.20
C ILE A 7 -15.01 35.37 12.72
N LEU A 8 -13.72 35.38 12.39
CA LEU A 8 -12.85 34.24 12.67
C LEU A 8 -12.30 34.47 14.09
N PRO A 9 -12.34 33.49 15.00
CA PRO A 9 -11.62 33.61 16.24
C PRO A 9 -10.11 33.66 15.95
N LYS A 10 -9.55 34.85 16.21
CA LYS A 10 -8.12 35.11 16.32
C LYS A 10 -7.67 34.58 17.68
N ASP A 11 -6.70 33.67 17.62
CA ASP A 11 -5.49 33.66 18.43
C ASP A 11 -5.61 33.83 19.94
N VAL A 12 -5.22 32.79 20.67
CA VAL A 12 -4.54 32.93 21.96
C VAL A 12 -3.54 31.81 22.16
N GLY A 13 -2.26 32.17 22.08
CA GLY A 13 -1.25 31.74 23.05
C GLY A 13 -0.44 30.53 22.62
N VAL A 14 0.63 30.69 21.83
CA VAL A 14 1.99 31.03 22.30
C VAL A 14 2.61 29.95 23.18
N PHE A 15 3.48 29.14 22.57
CA PHE A 15 4.81 28.90 23.13
C PHE A 15 5.86 29.06 22.02
N SER A 16 6.59 30.17 22.13
CA SER A 16 7.87 30.48 21.50
C SER A 16 8.87 29.32 21.65
N SER A 17 9.55 28.90 20.58
CA SER A 17 10.86 29.42 20.17
C SER A 17 11.91 29.47 21.29
N PHE A 18 12.84 28.51 21.23
CA PHE A 18 14.29 28.71 21.37
C PHE A 18 14.86 28.05 20.09
N GLY A 19 15.32 28.78 19.08
CA GLY A 19 16.59 29.51 19.04
C GLY A 19 17.73 28.50 18.91
N SER A 20 18.58 28.44 17.88
CA SER A 20 18.88 29.34 16.78
C SER A 20 19.76 28.57 15.77
N SER A 21 19.79 29.07 14.52
CA SER A 21 20.92 28.99 13.58
C SER A 21 21.50 27.63 13.20
N VAL A 22 21.27 27.20 11.96
CA VAL A 22 22.30 27.31 10.92
C VAL A 22 21.65 27.36 9.54
N SER A 23 21.90 28.45 8.81
CA SER A 23 21.80 28.45 7.35
C SER A 23 22.86 27.51 6.80
N PHE A 24 22.47 26.57 5.95
CA PHE A 24 23.39 25.94 5.00
C PHE A 24 22.69 25.73 3.65
N ALA A 25 22.15 26.81 3.08
CA ALA A 25 21.92 26.88 1.66
C ALA A 25 23.19 27.41 0.98
N ALA A 26 24.13 26.52 0.66
CA ALA A 26 25.20 26.82 -0.30
C ALA A 26 25.77 25.55 -0.91
N LYS A 27 25.42 25.32 -2.18
CA LYS A 27 26.19 24.60 -3.21
C LYS A 27 26.88 23.30 -2.78
N ASN A 28 26.24 22.17 -3.07
CA ASN A 28 26.93 21.13 -3.84
C ASN A 28 25.93 20.12 -4.43
N LYS A 29 25.55 20.31 -5.69
CA LYS A 29 24.97 19.26 -6.52
C LYS A 29 26.11 18.37 -7.03
N GLN A 30 26.81 17.70 -6.13
CA GLN A 30 27.86 16.73 -6.44
C GLN A 30 27.33 15.35 -6.07
N ASN A 31 26.86 14.66 -7.10
CA ASN A 31 26.92 13.22 -7.29
C ASN A 31 27.37 12.43 -6.04
N VAL A 32 26.39 12.09 -5.19
CA VAL A 32 26.57 11.24 -4.00
C VAL A 32 27.17 9.89 -4.38
N ASP A 33 26.88 9.37 -5.57
CA ASP A 33 27.42 8.11 -6.08
C ASP A 33 28.95 8.20 -6.28
N SER A 34 29.46 9.33 -6.78
CA SER A 34 30.91 9.55 -6.97
C SER A 34 31.67 9.76 -5.65
N LEU A 35 31.00 10.32 -4.64
CA LEU A 35 31.60 10.63 -3.34
C LEU A 35 31.73 9.37 -2.46
N VAL A 36 30.82 8.42 -2.63
CA VAL A 36 30.90 7.10 -1.97
C VAL A 36 31.96 6.24 -2.67
N LEU A 37 32.00 6.22 -4.00
CA LEU A 37 32.93 5.39 -4.77
C LEU A 37 34.41 5.79 -4.57
N SER A 38 34.70 7.09 -4.45
CA SER A 38 36.05 7.61 -4.23
C SER A 38 36.61 7.31 -2.84
N ARG A 39 35.76 7.20 -1.81
CA ARG A 39 36.21 6.84 -0.44
C ARG A 39 36.44 5.33 -0.26
N LEU A 40 35.93 4.51 -1.19
CA LEU A 40 36.05 3.04 -1.14
C LEU A 40 37.31 2.50 -1.83
N THR A 41 38.03 3.34 -2.59
CA THR A 41 39.26 2.96 -3.30
C THR A 41 40.56 3.24 -2.54
N ASP A 42 40.49 3.84 -1.35
CA ASP A 42 41.65 4.29 -0.57
C ASP A 42 42.08 3.33 0.57
N ASN A 43 41.91 2.01 0.41
CA ASN A 43 42.42 1.06 1.40
C ASN A 43 43.27 -0.04 0.75
N ASP A 44 44.58 0.21 0.72
CA ASP A 44 45.60 -0.75 0.29
C ASP A 44 46.38 -1.29 1.52
N ASN A 45 46.71 -2.58 1.44
CA ASN A 45 47.55 -3.41 2.34
C ASN A 45 46.91 -4.03 3.61
N SER A 46 46.54 -5.32 3.53
CA SER A 46 47.24 -6.44 4.22
C SER A 46 46.44 -7.76 4.15
N SER A 47 47.09 -8.80 3.63
CA SER A 47 46.94 -10.25 3.88
C SER A 47 45.61 -10.83 4.37
N ASP A 48 44.96 -11.58 3.45
CA ASP A 48 44.31 -12.87 3.68
C ASP A 48 43.20 -12.95 4.75
N GLN A 49 42.04 -12.37 4.43
CA GLN A 49 40.72 -12.87 4.86
C GLN A 49 39.61 -12.18 4.04
N ILE A 50 38.99 -12.95 3.14
CA ILE A 50 37.67 -12.74 2.50
C ILE A 50 37.31 -11.25 2.28
N GLY A 51 38.01 -10.61 1.36
CA GLY A 51 37.61 -9.34 0.77
C GLY A 51 36.45 -9.52 -0.21
N LEU A 52 35.30 -10.01 0.27
CA LEU A 52 34.04 -9.79 -0.45
C LEU A 52 33.68 -8.32 -0.23
N GLY A 53 34.38 -7.45 -0.95
CA GLY A 53 34.29 -6.01 -0.78
C GLY A 53 32.87 -5.56 -1.07
N PHE A 54 32.37 -4.58 -0.31
CA PHE A 54 31.09 -3.92 -0.58
C PHE A 54 30.89 -3.58 -2.07
N LYS A 55 31.97 -3.24 -2.80
CA LYS A 55 31.97 -3.05 -4.25
C LYS A 55 31.48 -4.26 -5.05
N ASP A 56 31.88 -5.47 -4.68
CA ASP A 56 31.43 -6.70 -5.33
C ASP A 56 29.97 -7.01 -4.98
N ILE A 57 29.53 -6.68 -3.76
CA ILE A 57 28.12 -6.77 -3.34
C ILE A 57 27.24 -5.82 -4.16
N TYR A 58 27.61 -4.53 -4.26
CA TYR A 58 26.88 -3.55 -5.05
C TYR A 58 26.89 -3.88 -6.54
N LYS A 59 28.04 -4.31 -7.07
CA LYS A 59 28.15 -4.75 -8.47
C LYS A 59 27.29 -5.99 -8.74
N SER A 60 27.25 -6.94 -7.80
CA SER A 60 26.39 -8.12 -7.89
C SER A 60 24.91 -7.74 -7.86
N LEU A 61 24.50 -6.83 -6.96
CA LEU A 61 23.13 -6.35 -6.87
C LEU A 61 22.68 -5.69 -8.18
N SER A 62 23.47 -4.76 -8.72
CA SER A 62 23.17 -4.12 -10.00
C SER A 62 23.14 -5.10 -11.19
N ILE A 63 23.96 -6.16 -11.17
CA ILE A 63 23.89 -7.22 -12.19
C ILE A 63 22.61 -8.05 -12.04
N THR A 64 22.21 -8.41 -10.81
CA THR A 64 20.97 -9.14 -10.55
C THR A 64 19.76 -8.33 -11.01
N GLU A 65 19.69 -7.05 -10.64
CA GLU A 65 18.62 -6.14 -11.07
C GLU A 65 18.54 -6.03 -12.60
N GLN A 66 19.68 -5.84 -13.28
CA GLN A 66 19.71 -5.76 -14.74
C GLN A 66 19.26 -7.07 -15.41
N LYS A 67 19.64 -8.23 -14.86
CA LYS A 67 19.20 -9.54 -15.36
C LYS A 67 17.69 -9.70 -15.24
N VAL A 68 17.12 -9.35 -14.08
CA VAL A 68 15.68 -9.42 -13.85
C VAL A 68 14.93 -8.49 -14.81
N VAL A 69 15.39 -7.25 -14.97
CA VAL A 69 14.79 -6.29 -15.91
C VAL A 69 14.85 -6.79 -17.36
N ASN A 70 15.98 -7.37 -17.79
CA ASN A 70 16.11 -7.94 -19.13
C ASN A 70 15.15 -9.11 -19.33
N ALA A 71 15.05 -10.02 -18.35
CA ALA A 71 14.14 -11.14 -18.41
C ALA A 71 12.67 -10.70 -18.47
N LEU A 72 12.30 -9.66 -17.70
CA LEU A 72 10.96 -9.07 -17.77
C LEU A 72 10.67 -8.48 -19.14
N ASN A 73 11.62 -7.75 -19.73
CA ASN A 73 11.47 -7.19 -21.08
C ASN A 73 11.32 -8.28 -22.16
N GLU A 74 11.98 -9.42 -21.98
CA GLU A 74 11.83 -10.56 -22.88
C GLU A 74 10.45 -11.22 -22.73
N ILE A 75 10.02 -11.51 -21.49
CA ILE A 75 8.72 -12.14 -21.20
C ILE A 75 7.55 -11.26 -21.65
N LEU A 76 7.68 -9.95 -21.49
CA LEU A 76 6.60 -9.00 -21.75
C LEU A 76 6.69 -8.37 -23.14
N ALA A 77 7.61 -8.77 -24.02
CA ALA A 77 7.89 -8.09 -25.29
C ALA A 77 6.64 -7.88 -26.17
N ASP A 78 5.75 -8.88 -26.22
CA ASP A 78 4.52 -8.82 -27.03
C ASP A 78 3.45 -7.87 -26.46
N HIS A 79 3.51 -7.61 -25.14
CA HIS A 79 2.53 -6.79 -24.42
C HIS A 79 3.07 -5.42 -24.02
N LEU A 80 4.39 -5.27 -23.96
CA LEU A 80 5.10 -4.08 -23.52
C LEU A 80 6.40 -3.89 -24.32
N PRO A 81 6.29 -3.50 -25.60
CA PRO A 81 7.45 -3.41 -26.50
C PRO A 81 8.46 -2.32 -26.07
N GLU A 82 8.00 -1.29 -25.36
CA GLU A 82 8.85 -0.22 -24.80
C GLU A 82 9.58 -0.66 -23.51
N GLY A 83 9.34 -1.87 -23.02
CA GLY A 83 9.95 -2.44 -21.83
C GLY A 83 9.36 -1.93 -20.51
N VAL A 84 9.68 -2.62 -19.41
CA VAL A 84 9.18 -2.30 -18.05
C VAL A 84 9.60 -0.92 -17.55
N GLN A 85 10.66 -0.36 -18.12
CA GLN A 85 11.13 0.99 -17.81
C GLN A 85 10.16 2.09 -18.27
N SER A 86 9.26 1.77 -19.21
CA SER A 86 8.24 2.69 -19.70
C SER A 86 7.02 2.79 -18.77
N LEU A 87 6.90 1.89 -17.79
CA LEU A 87 5.77 1.86 -16.86
C LEU A 87 5.86 3.00 -15.85
N ASP A 88 4.68 3.46 -15.43
CA ASP A 88 4.59 4.41 -14.31
C ASP A 88 5.08 3.72 -13.03
N PRO A 89 6.09 4.29 -12.32
CA PRO A 89 6.62 3.70 -11.10
C PRO A 89 5.58 3.45 -10.00
N GLN A 90 4.44 4.14 -10.03
CA GLN A 90 3.35 3.92 -9.07
C GLN A 90 2.79 2.48 -9.13
N TYR A 91 2.94 1.76 -10.24
CA TYR A 91 2.55 0.35 -10.34
C TYR A 91 3.48 -0.62 -9.60
N ALA A 92 4.57 -0.12 -9.00
CA ALA A 92 5.37 -0.90 -8.06
C ALA A 92 4.87 -0.78 -6.60
N ASP A 93 3.96 0.16 -6.33
CA ASP A 93 3.33 0.31 -5.01
C ASP A 93 2.24 -0.77 -4.81
N PRO A 94 2.31 -1.58 -3.73
CA PRO A 94 1.36 -2.65 -3.49
C PRO A 94 -0.10 -2.18 -3.37
N GLU A 95 -0.32 -1.06 -2.69
CA GLU A 95 -1.65 -0.47 -2.48
C GLU A 95 -2.26 0.03 -3.78
N PHE A 96 -1.50 0.74 -4.60
CA PHE A 96 -1.93 1.21 -5.92
C PHE A 96 -2.23 0.03 -6.85
N THR A 97 -1.35 -0.97 -6.88
CA THR A 97 -1.52 -2.17 -7.72
C THR A 97 -2.78 -2.94 -7.32
N ALA A 98 -2.99 -3.16 -6.03
CA ALA A 98 -4.17 -3.83 -5.52
C ALA A 98 -5.46 -3.07 -5.85
N GLU A 99 -5.45 -1.74 -5.77
CA GLU A 99 -6.59 -0.89 -6.16
C GLU A 99 -6.93 -1.06 -7.64
N ASN A 100 -5.94 -1.00 -8.54
CA ASN A 100 -6.18 -1.17 -9.98
C ASN A 100 -6.77 -2.53 -10.32
N ILE A 101 -6.25 -3.61 -9.73
CA ILE A 101 -6.76 -4.97 -9.95
C ILE A 101 -8.21 -5.08 -9.47
N VAL A 102 -8.52 -4.63 -8.26
CA VAL A 102 -9.87 -4.73 -7.69
C VAL A 102 -10.86 -3.85 -8.46
N SER A 103 -10.45 -2.64 -8.86
CA SER A 103 -11.26 -1.76 -9.69
C SER A 103 -11.59 -2.43 -11.04
N GLY A 104 -10.58 -3.01 -11.70
CA GLY A 104 -10.76 -3.74 -12.95
C GLY A 104 -11.73 -4.91 -12.83
N ILE A 105 -11.59 -5.74 -11.78
CA ILE A 105 -12.48 -6.89 -11.53
C ILE A 105 -13.91 -6.41 -11.24
N THR A 106 -14.08 -5.52 -10.27
CA THR A 106 -15.40 -5.13 -9.77
C THR A 106 -16.20 -4.31 -10.79
N ALA A 107 -15.55 -3.66 -11.76
CA ALA A 107 -16.20 -3.02 -12.90
C ALA A 107 -17.08 -3.98 -13.71
N PHE A 108 -16.77 -5.29 -13.71
CA PHE A 108 -17.57 -6.29 -14.43
C PHE A 108 -18.83 -6.74 -13.68
N PHE A 109 -18.97 -6.45 -12.39
CA PHE A 109 -20.07 -6.98 -11.57
C PHE A 109 -21.45 -6.62 -12.14
N GLY A 110 -21.64 -5.36 -12.54
CA GLY A 110 -22.93 -4.91 -13.11
C GLY A 110 -23.27 -5.59 -14.44
N LEU A 111 -22.26 -5.97 -15.24
CA LEU A 111 -22.47 -6.75 -16.47
C LEU A 111 -22.80 -8.20 -16.11
N TYR A 112 -22.08 -8.79 -15.16
CA TYR A 112 -22.29 -10.15 -14.68
C TYR A 112 -23.71 -10.34 -14.14
N GLN A 113 -24.24 -9.38 -13.37
CA GLN A 113 -25.65 -9.37 -12.94
C GLN A 113 -26.63 -9.43 -14.11
N LYS A 114 -26.43 -8.62 -15.14
CA LYS A 114 -27.31 -8.59 -16.32
C LYS A 114 -27.29 -9.89 -17.13
N GLN A 115 -26.14 -10.59 -17.12
CA GLN A 115 -25.97 -11.86 -17.82
C GLN A 115 -26.56 -13.05 -17.08
N ASN A 116 -26.86 -12.91 -15.78
CA ASN A 116 -27.40 -13.98 -14.94
C ASN A 116 -28.79 -13.62 -14.37
N PRO A 117 -29.80 -13.33 -15.22
CA PRO A 117 -31.11 -12.84 -14.76
C PRO A 117 -31.94 -13.89 -14.00
N ASN A 118 -31.55 -15.16 -14.06
CA ASN A 118 -32.28 -16.27 -13.42
C ASN A 118 -31.80 -16.57 -11.99
N LEU A 119 -30.71 -15.94 -11.54
CA LEU A 119 -30.15 -16.12 -10.21
C LEU A 119 -30.70 -15.04 -9.27
N SER A 120 -30.81 -15.38 -7.98
CA SER A 120 -31.07 -14.38 -6.95
C SER A 120 -29.88 -13.41 -6.78
N ALA A 121 -30.12 -12.27 -6.14
CA ALA A 121 -29.07 -11.27 -5.94
C ALA A 121 -27.88 -11.82 -5.10
N GLU A 122 -28.17 -12.69 -4.14
CA GLU A 122 -27.17 -13.38 -3.32
C GLU A 122 -26.37 -14.38 -4.15
N GLU A 123 -27.03 -15.26 -4.90
CA GLU A 123 -26.35 -16.23 -5.77
C GLU A 123 -25.47 -15.55 -6.83
N VAL A 124 -25.92 -14.42 -7.40
CA VAL A 124 -25.08 -13.67 -8.34
C VAL A 124 -23.84 -13.09 -7.66
N LEU A 125 -23.99 -12.53 -6.46
CA LEU A 125 -22.85 -11.96 -5.74
C LEU A 125 -21.85 -13.05 -5.36
N ASP A 126 -22.31 -14.15 -4.77
CA ASP A 126 -21.46 -15.24 -4.32
C ASP A 126 -20.70 -15.87 -5.50
N SER A 127 -21.40 -16.19 -6.60
CA SER A 127 -20.78 -16.76 -7.79
C SER A 127 -19.79 -15.81 -8.47
N PHE A 128 -20.09 -14.51 -8.52
CA PHE A 128 -19.15 -13.50 -9.02
C PHE A 128 -17.89 -13.44 -8.15
N MET A 129 -18.06 -13.40 -6.82
CA MET A 129 -16.94 -13.31 -5.90
C MET A 129 -16.08 -14.56 -5.89
N GLU A 130 -16.67 -15.75 -6.05
CA GLU A 130 -15.94 -17.00 -6.24
C GLU A 130 -15.08 -16.94 -7.50
N LEU A 131 -15.66 -16.53 -8.63
CA LEU A 131 -14.93 -16.41 -9.90
C LEU A 131 -13.81 -15.36 -9.81
N ALA A 132 -14.09 -14.22 -9.19
CA ALA A 132 -13.12 -13.15 -8.96
C ALA A 132 -11.92 -13.66 -8.15
N ARG A 133 -12.15 -14.29 -6.99
CA ARG A 133 -11.08 -14.82 -6.13
C ARG A 133 -10.26 -15.89 -6.83
N LYS A 134 -10.92 -16.82 -7.54
CA LYS A 134 -10.24 -17.84 -8.34
C LYS A 134 -9.34 -17.24 -9.42
N GLY A 135 -9.82 -16.20 -10.11
CA GLY A 135 -9.04 -15.48 -11.12
C GLY A 135 -7.82 -14.78 -10.52
N VAL A 136 -7.98 -14.14 -9.35
CA VAL A 136 -6.87 -13.51 -8.63
C VAL A 136 -5.87 -14.54 -8.13
N ASP A 137 -6.33 -15.66 -7.55
CA ASP A 137 -5.45 -16.74 -7.07
C ASP A 137 -4.60 -17.31 -8.21
N GLN A 138 -5.23 -17.59 -9.36
CA GLN A 138 -4.51 -18.10 -10.52
C GLN A 138 -3.50 -17.06 -11.04
N GLY A 139 -3.92 -15.82 -11.29
CA GLY A 139 -3.03 -14.78 -11.80
C GLY A 139 -1.89 -14.46 -10.82
N TYR A 140 -2.15 -14.51 -9.52
CA TYR A 140 -1.12 -14.36 -8.50
C TYR A 140 -0.11 -15.51 -8.56
N GLY A 141 -0.56 -16.76 -8.61
CA GLY A 141 0.32 -17.93 -8.70
C GLY A 141 1.21 -17.87 -9.93
N ASP A 142 0.61 -17.62 -11.09
CA ASP A 142 1.33 -17.53 -12.37
C ASP A 142 2.38 -16.40 -12.35
N ALA A 143 2.02 -15.21 -11.84
CA ALA A 143 2.94 -14.08 -11.72
C ALA A 143 4.04 -14.34 -10.68
N PHE A 144 3.69 -14.92 -9.53
CA PHE A 144 4.64 -15.25 -8.46
C PHE A 144 5.68 -16.26 -8.93
N ASP A 145 5.26 -17.33 -9.59
CA ASP A 145 6.15 -18.35 -10.13
C ASP A 145 7.03 -17.79 -11.26
N THR A 146 6.48 -16.92 -12.12
CA THR A 146 7.24 -16.23 -13.14
C THR A 146 8.35 -15.36 -12.53
N LEU A 147 8.01 -14.49 -11.56
CA LEU A 147 8.96 -13.63 -10.86
C LEU A 147 10.03 -14.43 -10.12
N LYS A 148 9.63 -15.54 -9.49
CA LYS A 148 10.56 -16.48 -8.85
C LYS A 148 11.53 -17.09 -9.86
N SER A 149 11.05 -17.52 -11.02
CA SER A 149 11.86 -18.21 -12.03
C SER A 149 12.99 -17.33 -12.61
N ILE A 150 12.77 -16.01 -12.66
CA ILE A 150 13.76 -15.05 -13.16
C ILE A 150 14.67 -14.48 -12.05
N GLY A 151 14.53 -14.97 -10.80
CA GLY A 151 15.32 -14.52 -9.66
C GLY A 151 14.91 -13.16 -9.10
N ALA A 152 13.69 -12.67 -9.38
CA ALA A 152 13.25 -11.36 -8.88
C ALA A 152 13.20 -11.30 -7.34
N PHE A 153 12.99 -12.45 -6.67
CA PHE A 153 12.94 -12.53 -5.20
C PHE A 153 14.32 -12.54 -4.53
N ASP A 154 15.41 -12.59 -5.31
CA ASP A 154 16.75 -12.34 -4.78
C ASP A 154 16.98 -10.84 -4.49
N ILE A 155 16.10 -9.97 -5.01
CA ILE A 155 16.10 -8.53 -4.75
C ILE A 155 15.25 -8.26 -3.51
N GLU A 156 15.82 -7.51 -2.56
CA GLU A 156 15.16 -7.17 -1.31
C GLU A 156 13.82 -6.44 -1.54
N GLY A 157 12.79 -6.83 -0.78
CA GLY A 157 11.49 -6.17 -0.78
C GLY A 157 10.51 -6.63 -1.87
N ILE A 158 10.98 -7.25 -2.96
CA ILE A 158 10.12 -7.65 -4.08
C ILE A 158 9.11 -8.73 -3.66
N GLN A 159 9.57 -9.82 -3.05
CA GLN A 159 8.68 -10.91 -2.63
C GLN A 159 7.62 -10.40 -1.63
N SER A 160 8.04 -9.64 -0.62
CA SER A 160 7.11 -9.07 0.37
C SER A 160 6.12 -8.08 -0.25
N GLY A 161 6.53 -7.31 -1.26
CA GLY A 161 5.64 -6.40 -1.98
C GLY A 161 4.56 -7.16 -2.77
N VAL A 162 4.94 -8.26 -3.42
CA VAL A 162 4.01 -9.15 -4.14
C VAL A 162 3.01 -9.80 -3.18
N GLU A 163 3.49 -10.36 -2.07
CA GLU A 163 2.64 -10.96 -1.02
C GLU A 163 1.70 -9.92 -0.39
N LYS A 164 2.21 -8.71 -0.13
CA LYS A 164 1.41 -7.59 0.39
C LYS A 164 0.30 -7.20 -0.59
N THR A 165 0.62 -7.12 -1.89
CA THR A 165 -0.37 -6.83 -2.95
C THR A 165 -1.50 -7.85 -2.92
N LYS A 166 -1.19 -9.15 -2.83
CA LYS A 166 -2.20 -10.21 -2.72
C LYS A 166 -3.09 -10.06 -1.49
N SER A 167 -2.49 -9.80 -0.32
CA SER A 167 -3.25 -9.56 0.91
C SER A 167 -4.21 -8.37 0.78
N LEU A 168 -3.76 -7.28 0.15
CA LEU A 168 -4.58 -6.09 -0.06
C LEU A 168 -5.73 -6.33 -1.04
N ILE A 169 -5.51 -7.13 -2.09
CA ILE A 169 -6.57 -7.52 -3.02
C ILE A 169 -7.67 -8.27 -2.27
N GLU A 170 -7.32 -9.27 -1.45
CA GLU A 170 -8.31 -10.02 -0.67
C GLU A 170 -9.13 -9.14 0.27
N GLN A 171 -8.46 -8.21 0.97
CA GLN A 171 -9.12 -7.26 1.86
C GLN A 171 -10.10 -6.37 1.09
N LYS A 172 -9.69 -5.82 -0.05
CA LYS A 172 -10.50 -4.94 -0.88
C LYS A 172 -11.67 -5.68 -1.55
N LEU A 173 -11.47 -6.92 -2.01
CA LEU A 173 -12.54 -7.77 -2.53
C LEU A 173 -13.58 -8.10 -1.45
N THR A 174 -13.14 -8.39 -0.23
CA THR A 174 -14.04 -8.61 0.91
C THR A 174 -14.85 -7.36 1.23
N ALA A 175 -14.20 -6.19 1.28
CA ALA A 175 -14.89 -4.91 1.49
C ALA A 175 -15.91 -4.60 0.38
N PHE A 176 -15.60 -4.96 -0.87
CA PHE A 176 -16.55 -4.85 -1.97
C PHE A 176 -17.76 -5.78 -1.76
N GLU A 177 -17.53 -7.05 -1.43
CA GLU A 177 -18.59 -8.02 -1.17
C GLU A 177 -19.53 -7.55 -0.05
N ASP A 178 -18.98 -7.09 1.07
CA ASP A 178 -19.77 -6.57 2.20
C ASP A 178 -20.61 -5.36 1.80
N LYS A 179 -20.01 -4.42 1.05
CA LYS A 179 -20.73 -3.28 0.50
C LYS A 179 -21.87 -3.72 -0.41
N MET A 180 -21.66 -4.73 -1.25
CA MET A 180 -22.68 -5.25 -2.14
C MET A 180 -23.79 -5.99 -1.38
N LYS A 181 -23.47 -6.77 -0.34
CA LYS A 181 -24.46 -7.41 0.53
C LYS A 181 -25.42 -6.39 1.16
N ILE A 182 -24.90 -5.24 1.61
CA ILE A 182 -25.71 -4.14 2.12
C ILE A 182 -26.58 -3.52 1.01
N GLN A 183 -25.99 -3.22 -0.14
CA GLN A 183 -26.71 -2.57 -1.26
C GLN A 183 -27.83 -3.43 -1.85
N LEU A 184 -27.64 -4.75 -1.87
CA LEU A 184 -28.61 -5.71 -2.40
C LEU A 184 -29.65 -6.15 -1.35
N GLY A 185 -29.54 -5.66 -0.11
CA GLY A 185 -30.44 -6.03 0.98
C GLY A 185 -30.27 -7.47 1.48
N ILE A 186 -29.14 -8.11 1.16
CA ILE A 186 -28.78 -9.47 1.60
C ILE A 186 -28.36 -9.45 3.07
N SER A 187 -27.72 -8.37 3.51
CA SER A 187 -27.37 -8.13 4.91
C SER A 187 -27.90 -6.78 5.37
N SER A 188 -28.60 -6.77 6.49
CA SER A 188 -28.87 -5.52 7.21
C SER A 188 -27.55 -5.00 7.78
N PRO A 189 -27.27 -3.69 7.76
CA PRO A 189 -26.16 -3.15 8.53
C PRO A 189 -26.47 -3.40 10.01
N ASN A 190 -25.95 -4.49 10.56
CA ASN A 190 -25.72 -4.55 11.99
C ASN A 190 -24.66 -3.49 12.26
N LEU A 191 -25.13 -2.30 12.65
CA LEU A 191 -24.37 -1.34 13.44
C LEU A 191 -24.05 -1.99 14.80
N GLU A 192 -23.22 -3.01 14.80
CA GLU A 192 -22.41 -3.35 15.96
C GLU A 192 -21.24 -2.37 15.98
N THR A 193 -21.55 -1.10 16.26
CA THR A 193 -20.70 -0.41 17.22
C THR A 193 -20.75 -1.26 18.49
N GLU A 194 -19.70 -2.05 18.71
CA GLU A 194 -19.33 -2.57 20.03
C GLU A 194 -19.15 -1.37 20.98
N VAL A 195 -20.26 -0.83 21.47
CA VAL A 195 -20.31 -0.30 22.82
C VAL A 195 -20.73 -1.49 23.65
N SER A 196 -19.73 -2.24 24.12
CA SER A 196 -19.89 -3.29 25.11
C SER A 196 -20.95 -2.86 26.12
N SER A 197 -21.94 -3.71 26.37
CA SER A 197 -23.02 -3.44 27.33
C SER A 197 -22.47 -3.09 28.73
N SER A 198 -21.23 -3.49 29.02
CA SER A 198 -20.42 -3.04 30.16
C SER A 198 -20.21 -1.52 30.17
N THR A 199 -19.85 -0.91 29.04
CA THR A 199 -19.59 0.53 28.91
C THR A 199 -20.86 1.36 29.11
N ARG A 200 -22.02 0.90 28.60
CA ARG A 200 -23.29 1.61 28.80
C ARG A 200 -23.73 1.57 30.27
N SER A 201 -23.54 0.44 30.95
CA SER A 201 -23.80 0.34 32.40
C SER A 201 -22.80 1.13 33.24
N GLU A 202 -21.54 1.25 32.83
CA GLU A 202 -20.54 2.07 33.51
C GLU A 202 -20.79 3.57 33.34
N ILE A 203 -21.11 4.04 32.14
CA ILE A 203 -21.45 5.44 31.88
C ILE A 203 -22.70 5.84 32.69
N LEU A 204 -23.72 4.99 32.74
CA LEU A 204 -24.93 5.25 33.54
C LEU A 204 -24.66 5.26 35.04
N LYS A 205 -23.78 4.38 35.55
CA LYS A 205 -23.34 4.41 36.95
C LYS A 205 -22.53 5.66 37.25
N GLN A 206 -21.62 6.07 36.37
CA GLN A 206 -20.74 7.22 36.59
C GLN A 206 -21.52 8.55 36.51
N ALA A 207 -22.51 8.65 35.63
CA ALA A 207 -23.44 9.77 35.58
C ALA A 207 -24.31 9.86 36.84
N ALA A 208 -24.76 8.72 37.40
CA ALA A 208 -25.51 8.70 38.65
C ALA A 208 -24.65 9.15 39.85
N THR A 209 -23.38 8.76 39.91
CA THR A 209 -22.46 9.18 40.99
C THR A 209 -22.14 10.67 40.94
N TYR A 210 -21.98 11.26 39.74
CA TYR A 210 -21.69 12.70 39.61
C TYR A 210 -22.89 13.57 39.99
N SER A 211 -24.12 13.07 39.85
CA SER A 211 -25.35 13.79 40.21
C SER A 211 -25.58 13.89 41.73
N ILE A 212 -24.92 13.04 42.53
CA ILE A 212 -25.06 13.03 43.99
C ILE A 212 -24.08 14.02 44.66
N ASN A 213 -22.96 14.33 44.02
CA ASN A 213 -21.90 15.17 44.59
C ASN A 213 -22.00 16.67 44.23
N LEU A 214 -23.05 17.10 43.53
CA LEU A 214 -23.31 18.53 43.23
C LEU A 214 -24.37 19.18 44.15
N THR A 215 -24.89 18.43 45.12
CA THR A 215 -25.90 18.91 46.10
C THR A 215 -25.52 18.61 47.55
N ALA A 216 -24.23 18.56 47.87
CA ALA A 216 -23.71 18.53 49.24
C ALA A 216 -22.87 19.78 49.52
#